data_AF-K0YKL8-F1
#
_entry.id   AF-K0YKL8-F1
#
_cell.length_a   1.000
_cell.length_b   1.000
_cell.length_c   1.000
_cell.angle_alpha   90.00
_cell.angle_beta   90.00
_cell.angle_gamma   90.00
#
_symmetry.space_group_name_H-M   'P 1'
#
loop_
_entity.id
_entity.type
_entity.pdbx_description
1 polymer ?
#
loop_
_entity_poly.entity_id
_entity_poly.type
_entity_poly.pdbx_seq_one_letter_code
_entity_poly.pdbx_strand_id
1 'polypeptide(L)'
;MNTDAANNAENKEMSFREAMAELDRTVAVLESNTLELEDSLKAYERGVAILSDLKQRLSSAQQKVDVLMGQLDAPADDATTDTTLS
;
A
#
# COMPACT_ATOMS: atom_id res chain seq x y z
N MET A 1 10.94 -6.18 -22.91
CA MET A 1 10.35 -5.23 -21.94
C MET A 1 9.22 -5.95 -21.22
N ASN A 2 9.52 -6.55 -20.07
CA ASN A 2 8.55 -7.28 -19.22
C ASN A 2 8.84 -7.02 -17.73
N THR A 3 9.66 -6.00 -17.43
CA THR A 3 10.32 -5.79 -16.15
C THR A 3 9.35 -5.25 -15.10
N ASP A 4 8.38 -4.43 -15.50
CA ASP A 4 7.41 -3.82 -14.57
C ASP A 4 6.45 -4.84 -13.94
N ALA A 5 6.03 -5.84 -14.73
CA ALA A 5 5.13 -6.89 -14.25
C ALA A 5 5.83 -7.83 -13.25
N ALA A 6 7.10 -8.17 -13.51
CA ALA A 6 7.92 -8.98 -12.59
C ALA A 6 8.20 -8.21 -11.28
N ASN A 7 8.56 -6.93 -11.41
CA ASN A 7 8.84 -6.07 -10.25
C ASN A 7 7.62 -5.90 -9.34
N ASN A 8 6.43 -5.78 -9.92
CA ASN A 8 5.19 -5.65 -9.15
C ASN A 8 4.81 -6.97 -8.43
N ALA A 9 5.01 -8.12 -9.08
CA ALA A 9 4.75 -9.41 -8.46
C ALA A 9 5.65 -9.64 -7.23
N GLU A 10 6.95 -9.35 -7.34
CA GLU A 10 7.88 -9.39 -6.21
C GLU A 10 7.49 -8.43 -5.09
N ASN A 11 7.11 -7.20 -5.44
CA ASN A 11 6.65 -6.22 -4.45
C ASN A 11 5.44 -6.73 -3.67
N LYS A 12 4.50 -7.40 -4.35
CA LYS A 12 3.29 -7.96 -3.75
C LYS A 12 3.58 -9.10 -2.77
N GLU A 13 4.66 -9.86 -2.98
CA GLU A 13 5.08 -10.91 -2.05
C GLU A 13 5.77 -10.36 -0.79
N MET A 14 6.41 -9.19 -0.88
CA MET A 14 7.03 -8.53 0.28
C MET A 14 5.98 -8.05 1.29
N SER A 15 6.27 -8.20 2.57
CA SER A 15 5.54 -7.53 3.64
C SER A 15 5.78 -6.00 3.57
N PHE A 16 4.91 -5.23 4.23
CA PHE A 16 5.05 -3.76 4.27
C PHE A 16 6.43 -3.32 4.80
N ARG A 17 6.95 -4.01 5.82
CA ARG A 17 8.25 -3.70 6.42
C ARG A 17 9.40 -4.00 5.47
N GLU A 18 9.31 -5.11 4.74
CA GLU A 18 10.33 -5.50 3.75
C GLU A 18 10.34 -4.54 2.57
N ALA A 19 9.17 -4.18 2.04
CA ALA A 19 9.03 -3.20 0.98
C ALA A 19 9.59 -1.82 1.39
N MET A 20 9.33 -1.37 2.62
CA MET A 20 9.96 -0.16 3.17
C MET A 20 11.49 -0.26 3.23
N ALA A 21 12.02 -1.39 3.74
CA ALA A 21 13.47 -1.59 3.83
C ALA A 21 14.15 -1.70 2.46
N GLU A 22 13.44 -2.19 1.45
CA GLU A 22 13.91 -2.22 0.07
C GLU A 22 13.90 -0.83 -0.58
N LEU A 23 12.87 -0.01 -0.29
CA LEU A 23 12.82 1.39 -0.71
C LEU A 23 13.99 2.19 -0.13
N ASP A 24 14.25 2.05 1.17
CA ASP A 24 15.36 2.74 1.85
C ASP A 24 16.72 2.36 1.22
N ARG A 25 16.91 1.07 0.90
CA ARG A 25 18.11 0.59 0.20
C ARG A 25 18.22 1.19 -1.19
N THR A 26 17.13 1.24 -1.94
CA THR A 26 17.08 1.82 -3.29
C THR A 26 17.46 3.31 -3.25
N VAL A 27 16.92 4.06 -2.29
CA VAL A 27 17.24 5.48 -2.08
C VAL A 27 18.70 5.66 -1.72
N ALA A 28 19.22 4.88 -0.76
CA ALA A 28 20.63 4.96 -0.36
C ALA A 28 21.59 4.70 -1.54
N VAL A 29 21.24 3.77 -2.43
CA VAL A 29 22.00 3.49 -3.65
C VAL A 29 21.95 4.67 -4.62
N LEU A 30 20.78 5.29 -4.83
CA LEU A 30 20.66 6.49 -5.68
C LEU A 30 21.46 7.68 -5.11
N GLU A 31 21.43 7.87 -3.80
CA GLU A 31 22.15 8.95 -3.11
C GLU A 31 23.67 8.76 -3.12
N SER A 32 24.14 7.52 -3.24
CA SER A 32 25.58 7.22 -3.31
C SER A 32 26.26 7.84 -4.54
N ASN A 33 25.50 8.15 -5.60
CA ASN A 33 26.02 8.68 -6.88
C ASN A 33 27.11 7.80 -7.53
N THR A 34 27.19 6.51 -7.17
CA THR A 34 28.17 5.58 -7.75
C THR A 34 27.64 4.79 -8.93
N LEU A 35 26.38 4.99 -9.30
CA LEU A 35 25.72 4.27 -10.40
C LEU A 35 25.91 4.98 -11.74
N GLU A 36 26.07 4.17 -12.78
CA GLU A 36 25.91 4.64 -14.16
C GLU A 36 24.46 5.10 -14.41
N LEU A 37 24.27 5.94 -15.43
CA LEU A 37 22.97 6.55 -15.73
C LEU A 37 21.86 5.50 -15.93
N GLU A 38 22.14 4.44 -16.68
CA GLU A 38 21.17 3.38 -16.96
C GLU A 38 20.73 2.64 -15.69
N ASP A 39 21.66 2.40 -14.77
CA ASP A 39 21.35 1.71 -13.51
C ASP A 39 20.66 2.65 -12.51
N SER A 40 20.97 3.94 -12.54
CA SER A 40 20.25 4.97 -11.80
C SER A 40 18.78 5.04 -12.23
N LEU A 41 18.50 4.95 -13.54
CA LEU A 41 17.14 4.91 -14.06
C LEU A 41 16.38 3.67 -13.59
N LYS A 42 17.00 2.48 -13.63
CA LYS A 42 16.38 1.24 -13.15
C LYS A 42 16.09 1.29 -11.65
N ALA A 43 17.03 1.80 -10.85
CA ALA A 43 16.86 1.96 -9.42
C ALA A 43 15.72 2.95 -9.11
N TYR A 44 15.63 4.05 -9.86
CA TYR A 44 14.53 5.00 -9.74
C TYR A 44 13.17 4.37 -10.07
N GLU A 45 13.05 3.65 -11.20
CA GLU A 45 11.84 2.94 -11.58
C GLU A 45 11.39 1.93 -10.51
N ARG A 46 12.34 1.15 -9.97
CA ARG A 46 12.09 0.21 -8.87
C ARG A 46 11.58 0.94 -7.62
N GLY A 47 12.22 2.04 -7.24
CA GLY A 47 11.81 2.85 -6.08
C GLY A 47 10.39 3.41 -6.24
N VAL A 48 10.05 3.92 -7.42
CA VAL A 48 8.70 4.42 -7.73
C VAL A 48 7.66 3.28 -7.66
N ALA A 49 7.98 2.10 -8.18
CA ALA A 49 7.09 0.95 -8.11
C ALA A 49 6.81 0.50 -6.67
N ILE A 50 7.84 0.44 -5.82
CA ILE A 50 7.70 0.11 -4.39
C ILE A 50 6.86 1.18 -3.67
N LEU A 51 7.15 2.46 -3.91
CA LEU A 51 6.42 3.57 -3.31
C LEU A 51 4.93 3.55 -3.68
N SER A 52 4.62 3.23 -4.94
CA SER A 52 3.24 3.12 -5.42
C SER A 52 2.47 2.01 -4.69
N ASP A 53 3.07 0.82 -4.56
CA ASP A 53 2.48 -0.32 -3.85
C ASP A 53 2.25 0.02 -2.35
N LEU A 54 3.23 0.62 -1.68
CA LEU A 54 3.11 1.04 -0.28
C LEU A 54 1.94 2.02 -0.07
N LYS A 55 1.80 3.02 -0.96
CA LYS A 55 0.69 3.98 -0.90
C LYS A 55 -0.66 3.29 -1.10
N GLN A 56 -0.75 2.34 -2.03
CA GLN A 56 -1.98 1.58 -2.28
C GLN A 56 -2.37 0.74 -1.06
N ARG A 57 -1.40 0.10 -0.40
CA ARG A 57 -1.63 -0.67 0.83
C ARG A 57 -2.13 0.22 1.97
N LEU A 58 -1.52 1.40 2.16
CA LEU A 58 -1.96 2.36 3.17
C LEU A 58 -3.38 2.87 2.90
N SER A 59 -3.68 3.21 1.64
CA SER A 59 -5.04 3.61 1.24
C SER A 59 -6.07 2.52 1.52
N SER A 60 -5.76 1.27 1.19
CA SER A 60 -6.65 0.13 1.50
C SER A 60 -6.81 -0.09 3.00
N ALA A 61 -5.76 0.09 3.80
CA ALA A 61 -5.84 0.00 5.25
C ALA A 61 -6.72 1.12 5.83
N GLN A 62 -6.55 2.36 5.37
CA GLN A 62 -7.37 3.49 5.79
C GLN A 62 -8.85 3.25 5.47
N GLN A 63 -9.16 2.82 4.24
CA GLN A 63 -10.53 2.51 3.83
C GLN A 63 -11.17 1.43 4.73
N LYS A 64 -10.41 0.41 5.12
CA LYS A 64 -10.89 -0.63 6.05
C LYS A 64 -11.18 -0.06 7.43
N VAL A 65 -10.32 0.82 7.94
CA VAL A 65 -10.53 1.50 9.23
C VAL A 65 -11.79 2.36 9.17
N ASP A 66 -11.97 3.15 8.11
CA ASP A 66 -13.13 4.03 7.95
C ASP A 66 -14.45 3.24 7.90
N VAL A 67 -14.46 2.09 7.21
CA VAL A 67 -15.62 1.19 7.17
C VAL A 67 -15.93 0.62 8.56
N LEU A 68 -14.91 0.19 9.30
CA LEU A 68 -15.08 -0.35 10.65
C LEU A 68 -15.58 0.72 11.64
N MET A 69 -15.09 1.95 11.51
CA MET A 69 -15.57 3.08 12.31
C MET A 69 -17.02 3.45 11.95
N GLY A 70 -17.34 3.55 10.66
CA GLY A 70 -18.71 3.82 10.21
C GLY A 70 -19.72 2.74 10.59
N GLN A 71 -19.29 1.48 10.71
CA GLN A 71 -20.11 0.39 11.26
C GLN A 71 -20.33 0.50 12.77
N LEU A 72 -19.36 1.06 13.51
CA LEU A 72 -19.48 1.29 14.95
C LEU A 72 -20.40 2.49 15.26
N ASP A 73 -20.40 3.50 14.40
CA ASP A 73 -21.24 4.70 14.51
C ASP A 73 -22.63 4.54 13.88
N ALA A 74 -22.89 3.43 13.19
CA ALA A 74 -24.24 3.11 12.73
C ALA A 74 -25.14 2.96 13.97
N PRO A 75 -26.21 3.77 14.12
CA PRO A 75 -27.13 3.59 15.22
C PRO A 75 -27.64 2.16 15.14
N ALA A 76 -27.50 1.40 16.24
CA ALA A 76 -28.19 0.14 16.39
C ALA A 76 -29.65 0.40 16.00
N ASP A 77 -30.11 -0.30 14.96
CA ASP A 77 -31.46 -0.14 14.43
C ASP A 77 -32.45 -0.59 15.50
N ASP A 78 -32.81 0.35 16.39
CA ASP A 78 -33.79 0.21 17.47
C ASP A 78 -35.23 0.30 16.92
N ALA A 79 -35.42 0.30 15.60
CA ALA A 79 -36.73 0.42 14.97
C ALA A 79 -37.45 -0.93 14.76
N THR A 80 -36.93 -2.05 15.29
CA THR A 80 -37.59 -3.36 15.19
C THR A 80 -38.30 -3.83 16.46
N THR A 81 -38.32 -3.03 17.55
CA THR A 81 -39.15 -3.38 18.70
C THR A 81 -40.61 -3.00 18.47
N ASP A 82 -41.35 -3.99 17.99
CA ASP A 82 -42.72 -4.29 18.41
C ASP A 82 -43.80 -3.26 18.05
N THR A 83 -44.30 -3.35 16.80
CA THR A 83 -45.63 -2.82 16.43
C THR A 83 -46.70 -3.93 16.43
N THR A 84 -46.45 -5.07 17.09
CA THR A 84 -47.37 -6.22 17.13
C THR A 84 -48.29 -6.28 18.35
N LEU A 85 -48.33 -5.25 19.20
CA LEU A 85 -49.35 -5.12 20.24
C LEU A 85 -50.07 -3.77 20.20
N SER A 86 -51.18 -3.71 19.47
CA SER A 86 -52.51 -3.26 19.93
C SER A 86 -53.45 -3.10 18.74
#